data_AF-A0AAE0YQY1-F1
#
_entry.id   AF-A0AAE0YQY1-F1
#
_cell.length_a   1.000
_cell.length_b   1.000
_cell.length_c   1.000
_cell.angle_alpha   90.00
_cell.angle_beta   90.00
_cell.angle_gamma   90.00
#
_symmetry.space_group_name_H-M   'P 1'
#
loop_
_entity.id
_entity.type
_entity.pdbx_description
1 polymer ?
#
loop_
_entity_poly.entity_id
_entity_poly.type
_entity_poly.pdbx_seq_one_letter_code
_entity_poly.pdbx_strand_id
1 'polypeptide(L)'
;GHFSCLILLLCLALSKVKCAPAAEVEVGKEKRSEHDCLVYGHRFRHGEVFSIPGYSHCLRYLCQHGGWTFHQEACEVDGQCHPVGSTFSRDCVTYRCEKTNNWYQAKSIETCKSGLWTL
;
A
#
# COMPACT_ATOMS: atom_id res chain seq x y z
N GLY A 1 -12.96 32.08 31.21
CA GLY A 1 -12.11 31.67 32.34
C GLY A 1 -10.71 32.21 32.07
N HIS A 2 -10.16 33.17 32.81
CA HIS A 2 -9.84 33.17 34.24
C HIS A 2 -8.93 32.02 34.67
N PHE A 3 -7.68 32.04 34.21
CA PHE A 3 -6.48 31.66 34.97
C PHE A 3 -5.39 32.66 34.57
N SER A 4 -5.50 33.89 35.10
CA SER A 4 -4.69 34.33 36.24
C SER A 4 -3.19 34.27 35.94
N CYS A 5 -2.75 35.17 35.07
CA CYS A 5 -1.36 35.56 34.84
C CYS A 5 -0.87 36.41 36.03
N LEU A 6 -0.93 35.84 37.23
CA LEU A 6 -0.51 36.44 38.50
C LEU A 6 0.75 35.76 39.06
N ILE A 7 1.46 35.01 38.22
CA ILE A 7 2.79 34.44 38.52
C ILE A 7 3.82 35.23 37.70
N LEU A 8 3.79 36.55 37.84
CA LEU A 8 4.66 37.49 37.14
C LEU A 8 5.41 38.38 38.14
N LEU A 9 5.74 37.87 39.34
CA LEU A 9 6.43 38.66 40.37
C LEU A 9 7.28 37.84 41.39
N LEU A 10 7.78 36.65 41.03
CA LEU A 10 8.62 35.83 41.94
C LEU A 10 9.72 35.01 41.24
N CYS A 11 10.35 35.55 40.20
CA CYS A 11 11.45 34.87 39.47
C CYS A 11 12.83 35.56 39.65
N LEU A 12 13.11 36.18 40.81
CA LEU A 12 14.37 36.91 41.03
C LEU A 12 15.29 36.34 42.13
N ALA A 13 15.21 35.05 42.46
CA ALA A 13 16.25 34.44 43.28
C ALA A 13 16.50 32.98 42.90
N LEU A 14 17.78 32.66 42.72
CA LEU A 14 18.41 31.32 42.62
C LEU A 14 18.49 30.69 41.21
N SER A 15 19.36 31.30 40.41
CA SER A 15 20.55 30.69 39.79
C SER A 15 20.52 29.20 39.38
N LYS A 16 20.69 28.99 38.07
CA LYS A 16 21.10 27.78 37.33
C LYS A 16 20.01 26.80 36.91
N VAL A 17 18.99 27.27 36.19
CA VAL A 17 18.38 26.40 35.17
C VAL A 17 19.27 26.45 33.94
N LYS A 18 20.13 25.44 33.79
CA LYS A 18 20.84 25.20 32.53
C LYS A 18 19.77 24.71 31.55
N CYS A 19 19.26 25.60 30.71
CA CYS A 19 18.53 25.19 29.52
C CYS A 19 19.48 24.32 28.71
N ALA A 20 19.24 23.00 28.70
CA ALA A 20 19.90 22.13 27.75
C ALA A 20 19.51 22.64 26.36
N PRO A 21 20.46 22.79 25.42
CA PRO A 21 20.09 23.09 24.05
C PRO A 21 19.15 21.98 23.58
N ALA A 22 18.06 22.36 22.94
CA ALA A 22 17.23 21.42 22.21
C ALA A 22 18.19 20.65 21.30
N ALA A 23 18.35 19.36 21.57
CA ALA A 23 19.12 18.50 20.68
C ALA A 23 18.39 18.57 19.34
N GLU A 24 19.01 19.26 18.39
CA GLU A 24 18.63 19.21 17.00
C GLU A 24 18.72 17.73 16.65
N VAL A 25 17.57 17.09 16.46
CA VAL A 25 17.54 15.76 15.85
C VAL A 25 18.15 15.98 14.49
N GLU A 26 19.42 15.63 14.36
CA GLU A 26 20.12 15.43 13.10
C GLU A 26 19.27 14.42 12.34
N VAL A 27 18.30 14.92 11.58
CA VAL A 27 17.55 14.15 10.60
C VAL A 27 18.61 13.67 9.65
N GLY A 28 19.08 12.44 9.90
CA GLY A 28 20.09 11.81 9.09
C GLY A 28 19.67 12.01 7.64
N LYS A 29 20.56 12.60 6.85
CA LYS A 29 20.44 12.63 5.39
C LYS A 29 20.42 11.16 4.96
N GLU A 30 19.25 10.54 5.00
CA GLU A 30 19.04 9.22 4.43
C GLU A 30 19.40 9.39 2.97
N LYS A 31 20.53 8.77 2.61
CA LYS A 31 21.18 8.91 1.33
C LYS A 31 20.17 8.40 0.31
N ARG A 32 19.40 9.31 -0.28
CA ARG A 32 18.35 9.00 -1.25
C ARG A 32 18.99 8.09 -2.28
N SER A 33 18.57 6.83 -2.33
CA SER A 33 19.06 5.93 -3.36
C SER A 33 18.46 6.44 -4.66
N GLU A 34 19.32 6.72 -5.65
CA GLU A 34 18.91 7.15 -7.00
C GLU A 34 17.99 6.11 -7.68
N HIS A 35 17.87 4.93 -7.09
CA HIS A 35 17.09 3.80 -7.59
C HIS A 35 15.76 3.57 -6.85
N ASP A 36 15.41 4.43 -5.89
CA ASP A 36 14.10 4.40 -5.24
C ASP A 36 13.00 4.86 -6.20
N CYS A 37 11.82 4.26 -6.08
CA CYS A 37 10.66 4.58 -6.89
C CYS A 37 9.79 5.61 -6.16
N LEU A 38 9.36 6.65 -6.88
CA LEU A 38 8.38 7.62 -6.40
C LEU A 38 7.04 7.39 -7.11
N VAL A 39 6.06 6.87 -6.38
CA VAL A 39 4.75 6.48 -6.93
C VAL A 39 3.65 7.16 -6.12
N TYR A 40 2.91 8.09 -6.76
CA TYR A 40 1.87 8.91 -6.13
C TYR A 40 2.30 9.59 -4.81
N GLY A 41 3.55 10.06 -4.73
CA GLY A 41 4.10 10.71 -3.54
C GLY A 41 4.64 9.75 -2.48
N HIS A 42 4.47 8.44 -2.65
CA HIS A 42 5.07 7.42 -1.81
C HIS A 42 6.43 6.98 -2.36
N ARG A 43 7.40 6.78 -1.47
CA ARG A 43 8.75 6.31 -1.81
C ARG A 43 8.88 4.84 -1.46
N PHE A 44 9.32 4.05 -2.44
CA PHE A 44 9.61 2.62 -2.30
C PHE A 44 11.09 2.37 -2.60
N ARG A 45 11.75 1.56 -1.79
CA ARG A 45 13.17 1.24 -1.96
C ARG A 45 13.38 0.35 -3.18
N HIS A 46 14.55 0.45 -3.80
CA HIS A 46 14.95 -0.50 -4.83
C HIS A 46 14.83 -1.96 -4.32
N GLY A 47 14.14 -2.81 -5.08
CA GLY A 47 13.84 -4.20 -4.75
C GLY A 47 12.59 -4.40 -3.87
N GLU A 48 11.95 -3.32 -3.41
CA GLU A 48 10.75 -3.40 -2.60
C GLU A 48 9.53 -3.84 -3.44
N VAL A 49 8.75 -4.77 -2.89
CA VAL A 49 7.45 -5.16 -3.43
C VAL A 49 6.35 -4.40 -2.69
N PHE A 50 5.51 -3.69 -3.43
CA PHE A 50 4.47 -2.82 -2.86
C PHE A 50 3.14 -2.93 -3.60
N SER A 51 2.08 -2.42 -2.98
CA SER A 51 0.76 -2.22 -3.61
C SER A 51 0.44 -0.73 -3.64
N ILE A 52 -0.34 -0.30 -4.63
CA ILE A 52 -0.70 1.12 -4.80
C ILE A 52 -2.06 1.37 -4.12
N PRO A 53 -2.17 2.30 -3.17
CA PRO A 53 -3.45 2.65 -2.55
C PRO A 53 -4.50 3.06 -3.59
N GLY A 54 -5.73 2.58 -3.45
CA GLY A 54 -6.83 2.84 -4.40
C GLY A 54 -6.87 1.88 -5.59
N TYR A 55 -5.89 0.99 -5.72
CA TYR A 55 -5.91 -0.14 -6.64
C TYR A 55 -6.19 -1.44 -5.87
N SER A 56 -6.49 -2.51 -6.61
CA SER A 56 -6.65 -3.84 -6.01
C SER A 56 -5.41 -4.27 -5.22
N HIS A 57 -5.60 -4.79 -4.01
CA HIS A 57 -4.49 -5.34 -3.20
C HIS A 57 -3.87 -6.60 -3.80
N CYS A 58 -4.55 -7.20 -4.77
CA CYS A 58 -4.05 -8.35 -5.53
C CYS A 58 -3.02 -7.96 -6.59
N LEU A 59 -2.85 -6.66 -6.87
CA LEU A 59 -1.77 -6.15 -7.69
C LEU A 59 -0.57 -5.79 -6.81
N ARG A 60 0.58 -6.36 -7.16
CA ARG A 60 1.85 -6.05 -6.52
C ARG A 60 2.86 -5.60 -7.57
N TYR A 61 3.68 -4.64 -7.18
CA TYR A 61 4.67 -4.00 -8.02
C TYR A 61 6.04 -4.14 -7.40
N LEU A 62 7.06 -4.29 -8.23
CA LEU A 62 8.45 -4.34 -7.81
C LEU A 62 9.14 -3.05 -8.22
N CYS A 63 9.71 -2.34 -7.25
CA CYS A 63 10.52 -1.16 -7.51
C CYS A 63 11.90 -1.56 -8.05
N GLN A 64 12.27 -1.14 -9.26
CA GLN A 64 13.57 -1.43 -9.86
C GLN A 64 14.10 -0.22 -10.63
N HIS A 65 15.33 0.19 -10.31
CA HIS A 65 16.06 1.27 -10.99
C HIS A 65 15.26 2.58 -11.15
N GLY A 66 14.54 3.00 -10.11
CA GLY A 66 13.71 4.22 -10.11
C GLY A 66 12.38 4.11 -10.85
N GLY A 67 12.14 3.02 -11.59
CA GLY A 67 10.86 2.65 -12.19
C GLY A 67 10.23 1.44 -11.48
N TRP A 68 9.03 1.04 -11.89
CA TRP A 68 8.38 -0.13 -11.30
C TRP A 68 7.75 -1.02 -12.37
N THR A 69 7.67 -2.31 -12.07
CA THR A 69 7.06 -3.34 -12.93
C THR A 69 6.07 -4.16 -12.12
N PHE A 70 5.24 -4.96 -12.79
CA PHE A 70 4.36 -5.92 -12.11
C PHE A 70 5.20 -7.03 -11.47
N HIS A 71 5.05 -7.19 -10.15
CA HIS A 71 5.53 -8.36 -9.42
C HIS A 71 4.47 -9.47 -9.40
N GLN A 72 3.20 -9.08 -9.26
CA GLN A 72 2.06 -9.99 -9.27
C GLN A 72 0.86 -9.34 -9.96
N GLU A 73 0.29 -10.07 -10.91
CA GLU A 73 -0.94 -9.72 -11.62
C GLU A 73 -2.03 -10.73 -11.23
N ALA A 74 -3.13 -10.25 -10.66
CA ALA A 74 -4.22 -11.10 -10.21
C ALA A 74 -5.56 -10.35 -10.25
N CYS A 75 -6.63 -11.11 -10.43
CA CYS A 75 -8.00 -10.64 -10.26
C CYS A 75 -8.38 -10.73 -8.79
N GLU A 76 -9.10 -9.71 -8.31
CA GLU A 76 -9.69 -9.71 -6.99
C GLU A 76 -11.15 -10.13 -7.07
N VAL A 77 -11.50 -11.24 -6.42
CA VAL A 77 -12.88 -11.74 -6.32
C VAL A 77 -13.15 -12.10 -4.88
N ASP A 78 -14.16 -11.46 -4.28
CA ASP A 78 -14.52 -11.59 -2.85
C ASP A 78 -13.32 -11.41 -1.88
N GLY A 79 -12.41 -10.49 -2.23
CA GLY A 79 -11.18 -10.23 -1.48
C GLY A 79 -10.06 -11.26 -1.68
N GLN A 80 -10.29 -12.32 -2.46
CA GLN A 80 -9.28 -13.31 -2.82
C GLN A 80 -8.56 -12.94 -4.11
N CYS A 81 -7.27 -13.26 -4.15
CA CYS A 81 -6.42 -12.98 -5.30
C CYS A 81 -6.23 -14.21 -6.16
N HIS A 82 -6.75 -14.16 -7.38
CA HIS A 82 -6.60 -15.22 -8.38
C HIS A 82 -5.58 -14.77 -9.43
N PRO A 83 -4.41 -15.44 -9.55
CA PRO A 83 -3.39 -15.08 -10.53
C PRO A 83 -3.95 -15.02 -11.95
N VAL A 84 -3.45 -14.12 -12.78
CA VAL A 84 -3.82 -14.09 -14.21
C VAL A 84 -3.54 -15.45 -14.86
N GLY A 85 -4.52 -15.94 -15.62
CA GLY A 85 -4.49 -17.27 -16.25
C GLY A 85 -5.01 -18.40 -15.38
N SER A 86 -5.14 -18.20 -14.06
CA SER A 86 -5.74 -19.20 -13.17
C SER A 86 -7.24 -19.33 -13.38
N THR A 87 -7.77 -20.51 -13.06
CA THR A 87 -9.20 -20.78 -12.99
C THR A 87 -9.62 -21.05 -11.56
N PHE A 88 -10.86 -20.69 -11.24
CA PHE A 88 -11.46 -20.94 -9.94
C PHE A 88 -12.97 -21.13 -10.10
N SER A 89 -13.59 -21.86 -9.17
CA SER A 89 -15.03 -22.10 -9.18
C SER A 89 -15.70 -21.30 -8.08
N ARG A 90 -16.82 -20.67 -8.41
CA ARG A 90 -17.67 -19.95 -7.47
C ARG A 90 -19.12 -20.13 -7.91
N ASP A 91 -20.00 -20.45 -6.96
CA ASP A 91 -21.44 -20.57 -7.22
C ASP A 91 -21.77 -21.45 -8.44
N CYS A 92 -21.03 -22.56 -8.58
CA CYS A 92 -21.19 -23.50 -9.69
C CYS A 92 -20.82 -22.90 -11.07
N VAL A 93 -20.00 -21.86 -11.10
CA VAL A 93 -19.48 -21.26 -12.33
C VAL A 93 -17.96 -21.27 -12.25
N THR A 94 -17.31 -21.78 -13.29
CA THR A 94 -15.86 -21.73 -13.42
C THR A 94 -15.51 -20.41 -14.09
N TYR A 95 -14.66 -19.63 -13.44
CA TYR A 95 -14.11 -18.38 -13.93
C TYR A 95 -12.63 -18.56 -14.27
N ARG A 96 -12.16 -17.77 -15.23
CA ARG A 96 -10.75 -17.56 -15.53
C ARG A 96 -10.39 -16.12 -15.26
N CYS A 97 -9.31 -15.89 -14.53
CA CYS A 97 -8.77 -14.55 -14.38
C CYS A 97 -8.03 -14.15 -15.66
N GLU A 98 -8.46 -13.06 -16.31
CA GLU A 98 -7.89 -12.56 -17.56
C GLU A 98 -7.46 -11.10 -17.43
N LYS A 99 -6.42 -10.73 -18.20
CA LYS A 99 -5.99 -9.35 -18.39
C LYS A 99 -6.44 -8.85 -19.77
N THR A 100 -7.20 -7.76 -19.84
CA THR A 100 -7.63 -7.11 -21.09
C THR A 100 -7.31 -5.62 -21.05
N ASN A 101 -6.44 -5.11 -21.94
CA ASN A 101 -6.10 -3.68 -22.05
C ASN A 101 -5.82 -2.99 -20.70
N ASN A 102 -5.08 -3.67 -19.81
CA ASN A 102 -4.74 -3.25 -18.43
C ASN A 102 -5.82 -3.43 -17.34
N TRP A 103 -6.94 -4.06 -17.67
CA TRP A 103 -7.97 -4.45 -16.70
C TRP A 103 -7.86 -5.93 -16.35
N TYR A 104 -8.04 -6.25 -15.06
CA TYR A 104 -8.05 -7.62 -14.55
C TYR A 104 -9.48 -8.00 -14.22
N GLN A 105 -9.98 -9.07 -14.83
CA GLN A 105 -11.35 -9.51 -14.62
C GLN A 105 -11.49 -11.02 -14.64
N ALA A 106 -12.38 -11.53 -13.79
CA ALA A 106 -12.84 -12.89 -13.84
C ALA A 106 -13.88 -13.03 -14.94
N LYS A 107 -13.60 -13.84 -15.97
CA LYS A 107 -14.58 -14.22 -17.00
C LYS A 107 -15.09 -15.62 -16.73
N SER A 108 -16.41 -15.81 -16.74
CA SER A 108 -16.99 -17.14 -16.71
C SER A 108 -16.62 -17.88 -17.99
N ILE A 109 -16.10 -19.10 -17.83
CA ILE A 109 -15.75 -19.99 -18.94
C ILE A 109 -16.67 -21.20 -19.02
N GLU A 110 -17.28 -21.60 -17.89
CA GLU A 110 -18.24 -22.70 -17.83
C GLU A 110 -19.25 -22.44 -16.70
N THR A 111 -20.53 -22.72 -16.96
CA THR A 111 -21.58 -22.72 -15.95
C THR A 111 -21.98 -24.15 -15.65
N CYS A 112 -22.42 -24.41 -14.42
CA CYS A 112 -23.05 -25.68 -14.10
C CYS A 112 -24.26 -25.87 -15.00
N LYS A 113 -24.19 -26.90 -15.84
CA LYS A 113 -25.34 -27.38 -16.59
C LYS A 113 -26.33 -27.96 -15.57
N SER A 114 -27.35 -27.19 -15.24
CA SER A 114 -28.53 -27.68 -14.53
C SER A 114 -29.25 -28.68 -15.43
N GLY A 115 -28.94 -29.97 -15.26
CA GLY A 115 -29.72 -31.08 -15.81
C GLY A 115 -29.36 -31.49 -17.23
N LEU A 116 -28.40 -32.40 -17.36
CA LEU A 116 -28.46 -33.42 -18.40
C LEU A 116 -29.23 -34.63 -17.82
N TRP A 117 -30.53 -34.44 -17.57
CA TRP A 117 -31.47 -35.55 -17.34
C TRP A 117 -32.28 -35.73 -18.63
N THR A 118 -31.64 -36.22 -19.68
CA THR A 118 -32.33 -36.76 -20.85
C THR A 118 -31.95 -38.23 -20.94
N LEU A 119 -32.72 -39.05 -20.22
CA LEU A 119 -32.87 -40.49 -20.45
C LEU A 119 -34.32 -40.71 -20.88
#